data_AF-A0A924ZZC1-F1
#
_entry.id   AF-A0A924ZZC1-F1
#
_cell.length_a   1.000
_cell.length_b   1.000
_cell.length_c   1.000
_cell.angle_alpha   90.00
_cell.angle_beta   90.00
_cell.angle_gamma   90.00
#
_symmetry.space_group_name_H-M   'P 1'
#
loop_
_entity.id
_entity.type
_entity.pdbx_description
1 polymer ?
#
loop_
_entity_poly.entity_id
_entity_poly.type
_entity_poly.pdbx_seq_one_letter_code
_entity_poly.pdbx_strand_id
1 'polypeptide(L)'
;MALTLTLILAACSKEDADDKVASTSTDNAATTSAPAEAAKPAAESAKPVEAPADAVPNLSAELDWNTIPDLKDIGNFPFFTAPHGLKINNEKDGLSEFFDYEKLENYTGVGIYTTEGKLGILAFDCADGKDFNQRLFDKSIDDFIDKMGAKQIFKGEYPANETKNAAILNKLEENMWGGKHGSNGLVRDGSDSPIAVYAFKNNGKNYMVDIQSNSAQGSIFIMELKAFEQTIKKYTAEAIKKELDTSGKAILNINFDTDKATLKPDGQKVVDEILTLLNENPTFKISIEGHTDNTGAADHNKKLSADRANAVMYALAGKGIDIERLKAVGFGADKPLAANDSDDNKAKNRRVELVKF
;
A
#
# COMPACT_ATOMS: atom_id res chain seq x y z
N MET A 1 57.67 12.68 -18.46
CA MET A 1 57.45 12.98 -17.03
C MET A 1 56.07 12.45 -16.70
N ALA A 2 56.02 11.26 -16.10
CA ALA A 2 54.77 10.54 -15.83
C ALA A 2 54.09 11.18 -14.61
N LEU A 3 52.83 11.57 -14.75
CA LEU A 3 52.00 12.03 -13.65
C LEU A 3 51.04 10.91 -13.29
N THR A 4 51.39 10.15 -12.27
CA THR A 4 50.60 9.07 -11.70
C THR A 4 49.43 9.69 -10.93
N LEU A 5 48.21 9.49 -11.40
CA LEU A 5 46.98 9.86 -10.68
C LEU A 5 46.62 8.70 -9.74
N THR A 6 46.92 8.85 -8.46
CA THR A 6 46.57 7.87 -7.42
C THR A 6 45.08 7.95 -7.15
N LEU A 7 44.34 6.93 -7.57
CA LEU A 7 42.94 6.69 -7.24
C LEU A 7 42.88 6.23 -5.76
N ILE A 8 42.27 7.04 -4.88
CA ILE A 8 42.03 6.66 -3.49
C ILE A 8 40.74 5.82 -3.48
N LEU A 9 40.87 4.51 -3.32
CA LEU A 9 39.77 3.63 -2.90
C LEU A 9 39.33 4.05 -1.50
N ALA A 10 38.11 4.56 -1.35
CA ALA A 10 37.48 4.71 -0.05
C ALA A 10 36.96 3.35 0.41
N ALA A 11 37.72 2.70 1.28
CA ALA A 11 37.29 1.52 2.02
C ALA A 11 36.30 1.94 3.13
N CYS A 12 35.18 1.22 3.27
CA CYS A 12 34.18 1.46 4.31
C CYS A 12 34.79 1.48 5.71
N SER A 13 34.62 2.59 6.43
CA SER A 13 34.80 2.67 7.88
C SER A 13 33.61 3.40 8.49
N LYS A 14 32.91 2.73 9.41
CA LYS A 14 31.90 3.29 10.31
C LYS A 14 32.60 4.03 11.45
N GLU A 15 32.11 5.20 11.83
CA GLU A 15 32.27 5.74 13.19
C GLU A 15 30.96 6.38 13.66
N ASP A 16 30.44 5.83 14.77
CA ASP A 16 29.50 6.48 15.68
C ASP A 16 30.30 7.33 16.68
N ALA A 17 29.86 8.55 17.01
CA ALA A 17 29.76 9.07 18.39
C ALA A 17 29.36 10.56 18.45
N ASP A 18 28.52 10.83 19.45
CA ASP A 18 28.10 12.09 20.06
C ASP A 18 29.11 13.25 20.05
N ASP A 19 28.61 14.49 19.90
CA ASP A 19 28.83 15.48 20.95
C ASP A 19 27.77 16.59 20.99
N LYS A 20 27.39 16.94 22.22
CA LYS A 20 26.49 18.03 22.61
C LYS A 20 27.31 19.31 22.80
N VAL A 21 26.85 20.47 22.31
CA VAL A 21 27.04 21.73 23.05
C VAL A 21 25.83 22.67 22.89
N ALA A 22 25.45 23.23 24.04
CA ALA A 22 24.33 24.09 24.36
C ALA A 22 24.42 25.51 23.74
N SER A 23 23.26 26.05 23.36
CA SER A 23 22.57 27.21 23.95
C SER A 23 23.19 28.60 23.73
N THR A 24 22.40 29.50 23.13
CA THR A 24 22.10 30.81 23.73
C THR A 24 20.74 31.30 23.23
N SER A 25 19.89 31.58 24.20
CA SER A 25 18.61 32.29 24.13
C SER A 25 18.79 33.78 23.82
N THR A 26 17.79 34.39 23.16
CA THR A 26 17.22 35.67 23.61
C THR A 26 15.76 35.79 23.18
N ASP A 27 14.94 36.06 24.19
CA ASP A 27 13.57 36.56 24.26
C ASP A 27 13.11 37.49 23.11
N ASN A 28 11.82 37.48 22.73
CA ASN A 28 10.80 38.25 23.47
C ASN A 28 9.37 38.17 22.89
N ALA A 29 8.43 38.35 23.83
CA ALA A 29 7.12 39.00 23.74
C ALA A 29 5.93 38.30 23.04
N ALA A 30 4.99 37.90 23.91
CA ALA A 30 3.59 37.61 23.60
C ALA A 30 2.79 38.88 23.25
N THR A 31 1.76 38.75 22.41
CA THR A 31 0.54 39.56 22.53
C THR A 31 -0.67 38.73 22.09
N THR A 32 -1.65 38.67 22.98
CA THR A 32 -2.97 38.05 22.87
C THR A 32 -3.92 38.88 22.01
N SER A 33 -4.73 38.24 21.15
CA SER A 33 -6.18 38.48 21.06
C SER A 33 -6.86 37.50 20.11
N ALA A 34 -8.04 37.04 20.50
CA ALA A 34 -9.04 36.31 19.72
C ALA A 34 -10.39 37.01 19.93
N PRO A 35 -11.48 36.67 19.24
CA PRO A 35 -11.66 36.07 17.91
C PRO A 35 -12.55 36.95 17.00
N ALA A 36 -12.54 36.72 15.69
CA ALA A 36 -13.54 37.28 14.78
C ALA A 36 -14.26 36.16 14.00
N GLU A 37 -15.55 36.40 13.86
CA GLU A 37 -16.65 35.52 13.53
C GLU A 37 -16.71 35.07 12.06
N ALA A 38 -17.43 33.98 11.85
CA ALA A 38 -17.51 33.20 10.63
C ALA A 38 -18.23 33.91 9.47
N ALA A 39 -17.67 33.78 8.26
CA ALA A 39 -18.39 33.97 7.02
C ALA A 39 -18.28 32.71 6.16
N LYS A 40 -19.44 32.16 5.80
CA LYS A 40 -19.67 30.95 5.01
C LYS A 40 -19.37 31.26 3.53
N PRO A 41 -18.54 30.51 2.78
CA PRO A 41 -18.51 30.64 1.33
C PRO A 41 -19.61 29.79 0.70
N ALA A 42 -20.33 30.40 -0.22
CA ALA A 42 -21.35 29.78 -1.06
C ALA A 42 -20.74 28.72 -1.98
N ALA A 43 -21.56 27.70 -2.29
CA ALA A 43 -21.23 26.66 -3.26
C ALA A 43 -21.13 27.26 -4.66
N GLU A 44 -19.92 27.37 -5.19
CA GLU A 44 -19.67 27.68 -6.59
C GLU A 44 -19.57 26.36 -7.37
N SER A 45 -20.45 26.20 -8.36
CA SER A 45 -20.49 25.07 -9.27
C SER A 45 -19.18 24.94 -10.05
N ALA A 46 -18.36 23.94 -9.73
CA ALA A 46 -17.15 23.64 -10.47
C ALA A 46 -17.49 23.25 -11.91
N LYS A 47 -17.06 24.08 -12.87
CA LYS A 47 -16.95 23.69 -14.28
C LYS A 47 -15.91 22.58 -14.43
N PRO A 48 -16.01 21.71 -15.47
CA PRO A 48 -15.00 20.68 -15.72
C PRO A 48 -13.64 21.35 -15.90
N VAL A 49 -12.67 20.94 -15.09
CA VAL A 49 -11.27 21.37 -15.25
C VAL A 49 -10.76 20.70 -16.51
N GLU A 50 -10.50 21.50 -17.53
CA GLU A 50 -9.84 21.11 -18.77
C GLU A 50 -8.41 20.64 -18.43
N ALA A 51 -8.02 19.47 -18.92
CA ALA A 51 -6.73 18.87 -18.63
C ALA A 51 -5.57 19.79 -19.07
N PRO A 52 -4.49 19.94 -18.28
CA PRO A 52 -3.38 20.80 -18.64
C PRO A 52 -2.66 20.32 -19.91
N ALA A 53 -2.28 21.27 -20.76
CA ALA A 53 -1.68 21.07 -22.08
C ALA A 53 -0.22 20.56 -22.07
N ASP A 54 0.27 20.04 -20.94
CA ASP A 54 1.59 19.43 -20.77
C ASP A 54 1.49 17.92 -20.51
N ALA A 55 0.43 17.27 -20.99
CA ALA A 55 0.35 15.82 -21.00
C ALA A 55 1.57 15.28 -21.77
N VAL A 56 2.57 14.77 -21.04
CA VAL A 56 3.60 13.88 -21.57
C VAL A 56 2.83 12.89 -22.44
N PRO A 57 3.11 12.80 -23.76
CA PRO A 57 2.44 11.80 -24.56
C PRO A 57 2.74 10.48 -23.88
N ASN A 58 1.68 9.82 -23.40
CA ASN A 58 1.78 8.44 -22.99
C ASN A 58 2.08 7.68 -24.28
N LEU A 59 3.36 7.63 -24.65
CA LEU A 59 3.88 6.83 -25.75
C LEU A 59 3.94 5.36 -25.31
N SER A 60 2.97 4.92 -24.49
CA SER A 60 2.68 3.53 -24.26
C SER A 60 2.32 2.94 -25.62
N ALA A 61 3.28 2.30 -26.25
CA ALA A 61 2.94 1.05 -26.91
C ALA A 61 2.26 0.22 -25.81
N GLU A 62 0.92 0.14 -25.84
CA GLU A 62 0.21 -0.77 -24.95
C GLU A 62 0.82 -2.15 -25.17
N LEU A 63 1.43 -2.70 -24.12
CA LEU A 63 2.04 -4.00 -24.20
C LEU A 63 0.95 -5.03 -24.53
N ASP A 64 1.05 -5.70 -25.67
CA ASP A 64 0.11 -6.76 -26.03
C ASP A 64 0.39 -8.03 -25.22
N TRP A 65 -0.33 -8.16 -24.10
CA TRP A 65 -0.25 -9.30 -23.18
C TRP A 65 -0.64 -10.65 -23.82
N ASN A 66 -1.27 -10.66 -25.01
CA ASN A 66 -1.50 -11.90 -25.75
C ASN A 66 -0.21 -12.49 -26.32
N THR A 67 0.79 -11.64 -26.59
CA THR A 67 2.11 -12.04 -27.09
C THR A 67 3.07 -12.48 -25.98
N ILE A 68 2.72 -12.22 -24.72
CA ILE A 68 3.53 -12.56 -23.55
C ILE A 68 3.34 -14.04 -23.19
N PRO A 69 4.42 -14.81 -22.97
CA PRO A 69 4.32 -16.25 -22.69
C PRO A 69 3.71 -16.53 -21.31
N ASP A 70 2.93 -17.60 -21.19
CA ASP A 70 2.43 -18.13 -19.93
C ASP A 70 3.34 -19.26 -19.46
N LEU A 71 4.20 -18.94 -18.49
CA LEU A 71 5.26 -19.79 -17.99
C LEU A 71 4.70 -20.73 -16.92
N LYS A 72 5.05 -22.00 -17.01
CA LYS A 72 4.65 -23.06 -16.06
C LYS A 72 5.87 -23.57 -15.31
N ASP A 73 5.65 -24.07 -14.11
CA ASP A 73 6.67 -24.73 -13.29
C ASP A 73 7.90 -23.86 -12.94
N ILE A 74 7.73 -22.53 -12.89
CA ILE A 74 8.78 -21.56 -12.55
C ILE A 74 8.87 -21.26 -11.04
N GLY A 75 8.15 -22.03 -10.21
CA GLY A 75 8.05 -21.81 -8.77
C GLY A 75 6.96 -20.82 -8.37
N ASN A 76 7.09 -20.25 -7.17
CA ASN A 76 6.18 -19.26 -6.60
C ASN A 76 6.86 -17.90 -6.50
N PHE A 77 6.07 -16.83 -6.50
CA PHE A 77 6.54 -15.48 -6.20
C PHE A 77 7.42 -15.49 -4.92
N PRO A 78 8.61 -14.87 -4.92
CA PRO A 78 9.11 -13.92 -5.92
C PRO A 78 9.76 -14.53 -7.17
N PHE A 79 9.77 -15.86 -7.34
CA PHE A 79 10.40 -16.62 -8.45
C PHE A 79 11.94 -16.54 -8.52
N PHE A 80 12.54 -15.51 -7.97
CA PHE A 80 13.99 -15.31 -7.91
C PHE A 80 14.53 -15.66 -6.52
N THR A 81 15.76 -16.19 -6.51
CA THR A 81 16.56 -16.40 -5.30
C THR A 81 17.92 -15.75 -5.49
N ALA A 82 18.65 -15.51 -4.40
CA ALA A 82 20.02 -15.01 -4.50
C ALA A 82 20.91 -15.95 -5.35
N PRO A 83 21.67 -15.43 -6.33
CA PRO A 83 22.73 -16.20 -6.96
C PRO A 83 23.72 -16.72 -5.92
N HIS A 84 24.26 -17.92 -6.12
CA HIS A 84 25.21 -18.49 -5.19
C HIS A 84 26.41 -17.56 -4.98
N GLY A 85 26.65 -17.16 -3.73
CA GLY A 85 27.73 -16.24 -3.37
C GLY A 85 27.31 -14.77 -3.28
N LEU A 86 26.07 -14.44 -3.64
CA LEU A 86 25.42 -13.16 -3.34
C LEU A 86 24.37 -13.35 -2.25
N LYS A 87 23.96 -12.26 -1.62
CA LYS A 87 22.99 -12.24 -0.53
C LYS A 87 21.96 -11.14 -0.76
N ILE A 88 20.70 -11.42 -0.44
CA ILE A 88 19.63 -10.44 -0.48
C ILE A 88 19.75 -9.56 0.77
N ASN A 89 19.71 -8.25 0.56
CA ASN A 89 19.81 -7.29 1.65
C ASN A 89 18.55 -7.30 2.50
N ASN A 90 18.70 -7.26 3.83
CA ASN A 90 17.59 -7.27 4.78
C ASN A 90 16.56 -8.38 4.52
N GLU A 91 17.02 -9.55 4.04
CA GLU A 91 16.16 -10.61 3.55
C GLU A 91 15.10 -11.03 4.57
N LYS A 92 13.84 -10.96 4.13
CA LYS A 92 12.67 -11.54 4.79
C LYS A 92 11.82 -12.23 3.74
N ASP A 93 11.58 -13.52 3.93
CA ASP A 93 10.76 -14.34 3.03
C ASP A 93 11.24 -14.30 1.56
N GLY A 94 12.56 -14.20 1.35
CA GLY A 94 13.20 -14.17 0.03
C GLY A 94 13.18 -12.79 -0.67
N LEU A 95 12.83 -11.72 0.05
CA LEU A 95 12.76 -10.35 -0.47
C LEU A 95 13.51 -9.37 0.44
N SER A 96 14.03 -8.30 -0.13
CA SER A 96 14.49 -7.12 0.61
C SER A 96 13.31 -6.26 1.06
N GLU A 97 12.37 -6.01 0.16
CA GLU A 97 11.16 -5.23 0.42
C GLU A 97 9.95 -5.85 -0.27
N PHE A 98 8.78 -5.61 0.30
CA PHE A 98 7.51 -6.16 -0.16
C PHE A 98 6.38 -5.17 0.05
N PHE A 99 5.55 -5.00 -0.98
CA PHE A 99 4.37 -4.15 -0.99
C PHE A 99 3.17 -4.92 -1.53
N ASP A 100 2.06 -4.93 -0.79
CA ASP A 100 0.82 -5.60 -1.21
C ASP A 100 0.13 -4.91 -2.39
N TYR A 101 0.29 -3.59 -2.51
CA TYR A 101 -0.19 -2.78 -3.62
C TYR A 101 0.68 -1.53 -3.77
N GLU A 102 1.36 -1.41 -4.90
CA GLU A 102 2.27 -0.31 -5.23
C GLU A 102 2.33 -0.08 -6.75
N LYS A 103 2.84 1.07 -7.15
CA LYS A 103 3.08 1.47 -8.54
C LYS A 103 4.58 1.32 -8.88
N LEU A 104 4.88 0.93 -10.12
CA LEU A 104 6.22 0.91 -10.68
C LEU A 104 6.20 1.45 -12.12
N GLU A 105 7.10 2.37 -12.42
CA GLU A 105 7.29 2.95 -13.76
C GLU A 105 8.37 2.16 -14.51
N ASN A 106 7.99 1.39 -15.55
CA ASN A 106 8.92 0.50 -16.25
C ASN A 106 9.37 1.12 -17.58
N TYR A 107 10.68 1.18 -17.84
CA TYR A 107 11.21 1.77 -19.07
C TYR A 107 11.28 0.76 -20.22
N THR A 108 10.55 1.03 -21.30
CA THR A 108 10.42 0.12 -22.47
C THR A 108 11.39 0.44 -23.61
N GLY A 109 12.33 1.38 -23.42
CA GLY A 109 13.24 1.85 -24.46
C GLY A 109 12.68 2.96 -25.35
N VAL A 110 11.36 3.10 -25.43
CA VAL A 110 10.67 4.16 -26.18
C VAL A 110 9.82 5.07 -25.27
N GLY A 111 9.53 4.62 -24.06
CA GLY A 111 8.69 5.33 -23.10
C GLY A 111 8.49 4.56 -21.80
N ILE A 112 7.56 5.03 -20.98
CA ILE A 112 7.23 4.44 -19.69
C ILE A 112 5.95 3.62 -19.78
N TYR A 113 5.98 2.40 -19.25
CA TYR A 113 4.82 1.57 -19.02
C TYR A 113 4.58 1.48 -17.51
N THR A 114 3.54 2.14 -17.02
CA THR A 114 3.18 2.15 -15.59
C THR A 114 2.47 0.86 -15.21
N THR A 115 2.93 0.18 -14.17
CA THR A 115 2.29 -1.00 -13.60
C THR A 115 1.87 -0.77 -12.16
N GLU A 116 0.77 -1.38 -11.74
CA GLU A 116 0.32 -1.39 -10.35
C GLU A 116 0.02 -2.83 -9.90
N GLY A 117 0.28 -3.10 -8.62
CA GLY A 117 -0.03 -4.37 -8.00
C GLY A 117 0.93 -4.73 -6.89
N LYS A 118 1.14 -6.02 -6.68
CA LYS A 118 1.98 -6.51 -5.59
C LYS A 118 3.44 -6.51 -6.04
N LEU A 119 4.28 -5.76 -5.34
CA LEU A 119 5.69 -5.54 -5.67
C LEU A 119 6.60 -6.24 -4.68
N GLY A 120 7.55 -7.03 -5.20
CA GLY A 120 8.65 -7.59 -4.44
C GLY A 120 9.98 -7.06 -4.97
N ILE A 121 10.90 -6.71 -4.07
CA ILE A 121 12.21 -6.17 -4.42
C ILE A 121 13.29 -7.06 -3.83
N LEU A 122 14.27 -7.46 -4.64
CA LEU A 122 15.51 -8.07 -4.18
C LEU A 122 16.65 -7.10 -4.47
N ALA A 123 17.28 -6.59 -3.42
CA ALA A 123 18.47 -5.76 -3.52
C ALA A 123 19.71 -6.54 -3.11
N PHE A 124 20.81 -6.31 -3.82
CA PHE A 124 22.10 -6.94 -3.63
C PHE A 124 23.18 -5.86 -3.62
N ASP A 125 23.99 -5.78 -2.57
CA ASP A 125 25.18 -4.93 -2.53
C ASP A 125 26.32 -5.67 -1.80
N CYS A 126 27.25 -4.92 -1.20
CA CYS A 126 28.34 -5.48 -0.41
C CYS A 126 27.83 -6.21 0.84
N ALA A 127 28.01 -7.53 0.86
CA ALA A 127 27.61 -8.39 1.98
C ALA A 127 28.81 -9.11 2.60
N ASP A 128 28.79 -9.28 3.93
CA ASP A 128 29.75 -10.09 4.69
C ASP A 128 31.24 -9.76 4.41
N GLY A 129 31.53 -8.46 4.19
CA GLY A 129 32.88 -7.96 3.91
C GLY A 129 33.41 -8.27 2.50
N LYS A 130 32.53 -8.66 1.57
CA LYS A 130 32.86 -8.87 0.16
C LYS A 130 32.18 -7.82 -0.71
N ASP A 131 32.89 -7.38 -1.73
CA ASP A 131 32.35 -6.48 -2.75
C ASP A 131 31.30 -7.19 -3.60
N PHE A 132 30.33 -6.41 -4.08
CA PHE A 132 29.35 -6.88 -5.04
C PHE A 132 30.02 -7.34 -6.34
N ASN A 133 29.63 -8.52 -6.85
CA ASN A 133 30.15 -9.06 -8.09
C ASN A 133 29.10 -8.90 -9.21
N GLN A 134 29.12 -7.75 -9.88
CA GLN A 134 28.20 -7.43 -10.97
C GLN A 134 28.17 -8.50 -12.06
N ARG A 135 29.34 -8.97 -12.50
CA ARG A 135 29.41 -9.96 -13.59
C ARG A 135 28.75 -11.29 -13.22
N LEU A 136 28.91 -11.72 -11.97
CA LEU A 136 28.24 -12.92 -11.44
C LEU A 136 26.73 -12.69 -11.37
N PHE A 137 26.29 -11.54 -10.87
CA PHE A 137 24.88 -11.17 -10.81
C PHE A 137 24.25 -11.21 -12.20
N ASP A 138 24.76 -10.41 -13.14
CA ASP A 138 24.22 -10.28 -14.49
C ASP A 138 24.12 -11.63 -15.20
N LYS A 139 25.20 -12.41 -15.16
CA LYS A 139 25.21 -13.72 -15.83
C LYS A 139 24.23 -14.70 -15.19
N SER A 140 24.10 -14.68 -13.86
CA SER A 140 23.17 -15.57 -13.16
C SER A 140 21.72 -15.22 -13.46
N ILE A 141 21.38 -13.93 -13.51
CA ILE A 141 20.04 -13.46 -13.79
C ILE A 141 19.67 -13.65 -15.26
N ASP A 142 20.57 -13.31 -16.19
CA ASP A 142 20.37 -13.54 -17.62
C ASP A 142 20.15 -15.04 -17.92
N ASP A 143 21.04 -15.92 -17.43
CA ASP A 143 20.93 -17.37 -17.63
C ASP A 143 19.62 -17.94 -17.04
N PHE A 144 19.12 -17.36 -15.94
CA PHE A 144 17.89 -17.80 -15.29
C PHE A 144 16.64 -17.33 -16.06
N ILE A 145 16.59 -16.06 -16.45
CA ILE A 145 15.45 -15.50 -17.19
C ILE A 145 15.31 -16.13 -18.57
N ASP A 146 16.43 -16.38 -19.27
CA ASP A 146 16.43 -17.05 -20.56
C ASP A 146 15.85 -18.48 -20.45
N LYS A 147 16.21 -19.21 -19.39
CA LYS A 147 15.66 -20.55 -19.11
C LYS A 147 14.20 -20.51 -18.68
N MET A 148 13.80 -19.48 -17.94
CA MET A 148 12.42 -19.25 -17.56
C MET A 148 11.55 -19.04 -18.81
N GLY A 149 12.11 -18.39 -19.85
CA GLY A 149 11.41 -18.08 -21.09
C GLY A 149 10.60 -16.80 -21.02
N ALA A 150 10.93 -15.88 -20.10
CA ALA A 150 10.26 -14.58 -20.03
C ALA A 150 10.55 -13.74 -21.28
N LYS A 151 9.58 -12.92 -21.68
CA LYS A 151 9.73 -12.06 -22.86
C LYS A 151 10.53 -10.82 -22.48
N GLN A 152 11.68 -10.62 -23.13
CA GLN A 152 12.38 -9.33 -23.05
C GLN A 152 11.53 -8.23 -23.71
N ILE A 153 11.22 -7.20 -22.94
CA ILE A 153 10.56 -5.97 -23.38
C ILE A 153 11.62 -4.95 -23.79
N PHE A 154 12.62 -4.74 -22.94
CA PHE A 154 13.72 -3.83 -23.18
C PHE A 154 14.98 -4.34 -22.48
N LYS A 155 16.15 -4.08 -23.07
CA LYS A 155 17.45 -4.26 -22.42
C LYS A 155 18.42 -3.26 -23.05
N GLY A 156 18.93 -2.34 -22.24
CA GLY A 156 19.80 -1.29 -22.75
C GLY A 156 20.21 -0.29 -21.67
N GLU A 157 20.78 0.82 -22.11
CA GLU A 157 21.23 1.88 -21.21
C GLU A 157 20.04 2.60 -20.55
N TYR A 158 20.25 3.03 -19.31
CA TYR A 158 19.34 3.95 -18.63
C TYR A 158 19.25 5.27 -19.44
N PRO A 159 18.06 5.89 -19.57
CA PRO A 159 17.86 7.04 -20.46
C PRO A 159 18.58 8.33 -20.00
N ALA A 160 19.90 8.42 -20.18
CA ALA A 160 20.75 9.46 -19.57
C ALA A 160 20.69 10.87 -20.21
N ASN A 161 20.08 11.05 -21.39
CA ASN A 161 20.01 12.38 -22.02
C ASN A 161 18.90 13.24 -21.37
N GLU A 162 19.27 14.04 -20.38
CA GLU A 162 18.34 14.83 -19.57
C GLU A 162 17.45 15.78 -20.39
N THR A 163 17.96 16.36 -21.48
CA THR A 163 17.18 17.30 -22.29
C THR A 163 16.14 16.60 -23.17
N LYS A 164 16.45 15.42 -23.72
CA LYS A 164 15.53 14.66 -24.59
C LYS A 164 14.58 13.75 -23.81
N ASN A 165 15.02 13.29 -22.64
CA ASN A 165 14.31 12.28 -21.85
C ASN A 165 13.77 12.84 -20.53
N ALA A 166 13.74 14.17 -20.33
CA ALA A 166 13.30 14.79 -19.08
C ALA A 166 12.00 14.19 -18.52
N ALA A 167 10.97 14.01 -19.36
CA ALA A 167 9.69 13.43 -18.93
C ALA A 167 9.79 11.95 -18.51
N ILE A 168 10.63 11.16 -19.19
CA ILE A 168 10.88 9.76 -18.87
C ILE A 168 11.66 9.67 -17.55
N LEU A 169 12.70 10.48 -17.41
CA LEU A 169 13.54 10.55 -16.21
C LEU A 169 12.73 10.98 -14.99
N ASN A 170 11.91 12.03 -15.09
CA ASN A 170 11.06 12.47 -13.99
C ASN A 170 10.11 11.38 -13.51
N LYS A 171 9.57 10.56 -14.43
CA LYS A 171 8.75 9.41 -14.05
C LYS A 171 9.56 8.31 -13.37
N LEU A 172 10.73 7.96 -13.88
CA LEU A 172 11.58 6.93 -13.27
C LEU A 172 12.09 7.35 -11.88
N GLU A 173 12.25 8.65 -11.63
CA GLU A 173 12.53 9.18 -10.29
C GLU A 173 11.42 8.90 -9.28
N GLU A 174 10.16 8.70 -9.71
CA GLU A 174 9.07 8.31 -8.82
C GLU A 174 9.28 6.90 -8.24
N ASN A 175 10.09 6.06 -8.88
CA ASN A 175 10.50 4.77 -8.33
C ASN A 175 11.60 4.92 -7.26
N MET A 176 12.21 6.09 -7.06
CA MET A 176 13.26 6.29 -6.07
C MET A 176 12.64 6.54 -4.68
N TRP A 177 12.59 5.51 -3.84
CA TRP A 177 12.05 5.61 -2.49
C TRP A 177 13.07 6.16 -1.48
N GLY A 178 13.00 7.46 -1.18
CA GLY A 178 13.91 8.16 -0.25
C GLY A 178 13.52 8.14 1.24
N GLY A 179 12.94 7.05 1.76
CA GLY A 179 12.37 6.97 3.12
C GLY A 179 13.20 6.20 4.17
N LYS A 180 12.65 6.07 5.40
CA LYS A 180 13.22 5.42 6.61
C LYS A 180 13.77 3.99 6.43
N HIS A 181 13.52 3.36 5.28
CA HIS A 181 13.91 1.98 4.95
C HIS A 181 15.05 1.89 3.91
N GLY A 182 15.49 3.01 3.32
CA GLY A 182 16.64 3.03 2.41
C GLY A 182 16.45 2.18 1.15
N SER A 183 15.30 2.27 0.49
CA SER A 183 15.08 1.47 -0.73
C SER A 183 15.93 1.97 -1.89
N ASN A 184 16.68 1.04 -2.47
CA ASN A 184 17.38 1.22 -3.74
C ASN A 184 16.35 1.15 -4.87
N GLY A 185 15.63 2.24 -5.13
CA GLY A 185 14.84 2.39 -6.36
C GLY A 185 15.68 2.25 -7.62
N LEU A 186 15.09 2.42 -8.81
CA LEU A 186 15.88 2.44 -10.05
C LEU A 186 16.95 3.52 -9.96
N VAL A 187 18.21 3.11 -9.96
CA VAL A 187 19.36 3.95 -9.69
C VAL A 187 19.66 4.77 -10.94
N ARG A 188 19.69 6.10 -10.77
CA ARG A 188 20.12 7.08 -11.78
C ARG A 188 21.66 7.23 -11.83
N ASP A 189 22.41 6.15 -11.58
CA ASP A 189 23.88 6.23 -11.51
C ASP A 189 24.48 6.05 -12.91
N GLY A 190 24.63 7.17 -13.62
CA GLY A 190 25.47 7.31 -14.79
C GLY A 190 25.25 6.28 -15.91
N SER A 191 26.20 6.20 -16.84
CA SER A 191 26.18 5.29 -18.00
C SER A 191 26.29 3.81 -17.65
N ASP A 192 26.51 3.47 -16.38
CA ASP A 192 27.04 2.15 -15.98
C ASP A 192 25.96 1.24 -15.36
N SER A 193 24.70 1.69 -15.36
CA SER A 193 23.56 0.98 -14.78
C SER A 193 22.50 0.60 -15.84
N PRO A 194 22.76 -0.36 -16.75
CA PRO A 194 21.78 -0.77 -17.74
C PRO A 194 20.50 -1.28 -17.09
N ILE A 195 19.36 -1.03 -17.74
CA ILE A 195 18.06 -1.53 -17.33
C ILE A 195 17.59 -2.62 -18.29
N ALA A 196 17.10 -3.71 -17.72
CA ALA A 196 16.44 -4.78 -18.45
C ALA A 196 15.03 -4.97 -17.89
N VAL A 197 14.06 -5.06 -18.80
CA VAL A 197 12.64 -5.18 -18.49
C VAL A 197 12.11 -6.42 -19.20
N TYR A 198 11.50 -7.31 -18.43
CA TYR A 198 10.92 -8.55 -18.91
C TYR A 198 9.46 -8.67 -18.50
N ALA A 199 8.68 -9.44 -19.26
CA ALA A 199 7.30 -9.75 -18.92
C ALA A 199 6.99 -11.23 -19.13
N PHE A 200 6.12 -11.77 -18.28
CA PHE A 200 5.58 -13.12 -18.42
C PHE A 200 4.21 -13.24 -17.74
N LYS A 201 3.49 -14.32 -18.03
CA LYS A 201 2.29 -14.73 -17.30
C LYS A 201 2.60 -15.98 -16.50
N ASN A 202 1.95 -16.15 -15.35
CA ASN A 202 1.98 -17.40 -14.60
C ASN A 202 0.65 -17.55 -13.84
N ASN A 203 0.02 -18.72 -13.94
CA ASN A 203 -1.22 -19.04 -13.21
C ASN A 203 -2.33 -17.97 -13.34
N GLY A 204 -2.52 -17.44 -14.55
CA GLY A 204 -3.55 -16.44 -14.86
C GLY A 204 -3.23 -15.01 -14.41
N LYS A 205 -2.01 -14.77 -13.93
CA LYS A 205 -1.52 -13.46 -13.50
C LYS A 205 -0.43 -12.96 -14.43
N ASN A 206 -0.31 -11.64 -14.52
CA ASN A 206 0.66 -10.95 -15.35
C ASN A 206 1.80 -10.42 -14.49
N TYR A 207 3.04 -10.57 -14.95
CA TYR A 207 4.24 -10.17 -14.24
C TYR A 207 5.13 -9.31 -15.12
N MET A 208 5.68 -8.26 -14.53
CA MET A 208 6.72 -7.42 -15.12
C MET A 208 7.92 -7.40 -14.18
N VAL A 209 9.12 -7.55 -14.74
CA VAL A 209 10.37 -7.66 -13.98
C VAL A 209 11.37 -6.66 -14.51
N ASP A 210 11.77 -5.73 -13.64
CA ASP A 210 12.80 -4.75 -13.91
C ASP A 210 14.08 -5.15 -13.19
N ILE A 211 15.20 -5.17 -13.91
CA ILE A 211 16.51 -5.54 -13.41
C ILE A 211 17.49 -4.43 -13.74
N GLN A 212 18.30 -4.09 -12.75
CA GLN A 212 19.39 -3.14 -12.91
C GLN A 212 20.59 -3.60 -12.08
N SER A 213 21.79 -3.34 -12.57
CA SER A 213 23.03 -3.54 -11.82
C SER A 213 24.09 -2.54 -12.24
N ASN A 214 25.02 -2.26 -11.35
CA ASN A 214 26.26 -1.53 -11.62
C ASN A 214 27.40 -2.17 -10.83
N SER A 215 28.57 -1.53 -10.79
CA SER A 215 29.73 -2.08 -10.10
C SER A 215 29.55 -2.26 -8.58
N ALA A 216 28.58 -1.57 -7.96
CA ALA A 216 28.36 -1.55 -6.52
C ALA A 216 27.16 -2.38 -6.07
N GLN A 217 26.13 -2.53 -6.91
CA GLN A 217 24.87 -3.15 -6.51
C GLN A 217 24.07 -3.73 -7.68
N GLY A 218 23.08 -4.56 -7.35
CA GLY A 218 22.06 -5.07 -8.26
C GLY A 218 20.69 -5.07 -7.60
N SER A 219 19.64 -4.88 -8.40
CA SER A 219 18.26 -4.90 -7.95
C SER A 219 17.38 -5.67 -8.94
N ILE A 220 16.40 -6.39 -8.41
CA ILE A 220 15.32 -7.05 -9.15
C ILE A 220 14.00 -6.58 -8.56
N PHE A 221 13.15 -5.97 -9.38
CA PHE A 221 11.80 -5.56 -9.05
C PHE A 221 10.84 -6.51 -9.75
N ILE A 222 9.99 -7.21 -9.00
CA ILE A 222 9.00 -8.14 -9.54
C ILE A 222 7.62 -7.60 -9.22
N MET A 223 6.91 -7.13 -10.24
CA MET A 223 5.54 -6.65 -10.15
C MET A 223 4.56 -7.75 -10.59
N GLU A 224 3.75 -8.24 -9.66
CA GLU A 224 2.52 -8.97 -9.99
C GLU A 224 1.41 -7.95 -10.24
N LEU A 225 1.01 -7.79 -11.51
CA LEU A 225 -0.04 -6.82 -11.86
C LEU A 225 -1.36 -7.24 -11.19
N LYS A 226 -1.90 -6.34 -10.37
CA LYS A 226 -3.16 -6.52 -9.66
C LYS A 226 -3.99 -5.25 -9.82
N ALA A 227 -5.27 -5.41 -10.14
CA ALA A 227 -6.20 -4.29 -10.14
C ALA A 227 -6.41 -3.76 -8.71
N PHE A 228 -6.54 -2.44 -8.57
CA PHE A 228 -6.91 -1.84 -7.29
C PHE A 228 -8.25 -2.39 -6.79
N GLU A 229 -8.25 -2.91 -5.55
CA GLU A 229 -9.46 -3.35 -4.86
C GLU A 229 -9.81 -2.32 -3.78
N GLN A 230 -10.81 -1.47 -4.03
CA GLN A 230 -11.29 -0.52 -3.04
C GLN A 230 -11.95 -1.27 -1.87
N THR A 231 -11.31 -1.24 -0.71
CA THR A 231 -11.82 -1.87 0.53
C THR A 231 -12.52 -0.88 1.45
N ILE A 232 -12.35 0.43 1.23
CA ILE A 232 -13.08 1.46 1.97
C ILE A 232 -14.55 1.41 1.56
N LYS A 233 -15.38 0.88 2.44
CA LYS A 233 -16.83 0.89 2.27
C LYS A 233 -17.39 2.22 2.78
N LYS A 234 -18.04 2.98 1.89
CA LYS A 234 -19.04 3.97 2.35
C LYS A 234 -20.28 3.18 2.75
N TYR A 235 -20.65 3.25 4.03
CA TYR A 235 -21.93 2.72 4.48
C TYR A 235 -23.02 3.67 3.96
N THR A 236 -23.78 3.26 2.96
CA THR A 236 -25.04 3.91 2.57
C THR A 236 -26.21 3.00 2.89
N ALA A 237 -27.40 3.57 3.09
CA ALA A 237 -28.62 2.80 3.27
C ALA A 237 -28.79 1.71 2.19
N GLU A 238 -28.55 2.03 0.92
CA GLU A 238 -28.67 1.08 -0.20
C GLU A 238 -27.62 -0.04 -0.14
N ALA A 239 -26.37 0.29 0.23
CA ALA A 239 -25.32 -0.71 0.36
C ALA A 239 -25.62 -1.69 1.50
N ILE A 240 -26.06 -1.16 2.66
CA ILE A 240 -26.47 -1.97 3.81
C ILE A 240 -27.67 -2.85 3.42
N LYS A 241 -28.67 -2.28 2.73
CA LYS A 241 -29.83 -3.02 2.23
C LYS A 241 -29.42 -4.19 1.36
N LYS A 242 -28.52 -3.95 0.40
CA LYS A 242 -28.05 -4.97 -0.54
C LYS A 242 -27.37 -6.13 0.20
N GLU A 243 -26.53 -5.85 1.19
CA GLU A 243 -25.88 -6.89 2.00
C GLU A 243 -26.90 -7.70 2.81
N LEU A 244 -27.88 -7.03 3.45
CA LEU A 244 -28.96 -7.67 4.20
C LEU A 244 -29.89 -8.52 3.32
N ASP A 245 -30.24 -8.05 2.12
CA ASP A 245 -31.10 -8.81 1.20
C ASP A 245 -30.37 -10.01 0.59
N THR A 246 -29.07 -9.89 0.34
CA THR A 246 -28.28 -10.96 -0.29
C THR A 246 -27.86 -12.03 0.71
N SER A 247 -27.46 -11.63 1.93
CA SER A 247 -26.82 -12.54 2.90
C SER A 247 -27.53 -12.62 4.25
N GLY A 248 -28.58 -11.83 4.47
CA GLY A 248 -29.22 -11.68 5.78
C GLY A 248 -28.40 -10.87 6.79
N LYS A 249 -27.20 -10.40 6.41
CA LYS A 249 -26.23 -9.75 7.29
C LYS A 249 -25.53 -8.58 6.60
N ALA A 250 -25.25 -7.51 7.34
CA ALA A 250 -24.33 -6.45 6.92
C ALA A 250 -23.25 -6.24 7.98
N ILE A 251 -22.00 -6.05 7.55
CA ILE A 251 -20.85 -5.86 8.46
C ILE A 251 -20.41 -4.40 8.42
N LEU A 252 -20.47 -3.74 9.57
CA LEU A 252 -20.27 -2.29 9.71
C LEU A 252 -19.14 -1.97 10.71
N ASN A 253 -18.30 -1.01 10.34
CA ASN A 253 -17.34 -0.39 11.24
C ASN A 253 -17.98 0.89 11.80
N ILE A 254 -18.56 0.77 12.99
CA ILE A 254 -19.12 1.89 13.73
C ILE A 254 -18.08 2.32 14.77
N ASN A 255 -17.60 3.56 14.66
CA ASN A 255 -16.56 4.06 15.52
C ASN A 255 -17.12 4.59 16.85
N PHE A 256 -16.49 4.16 17.93
CA PHE A 256 -16.77 4.58 19.30
C PHE A 256 -15.51 5.19 19.93
N ASP A 257 -15.69 5.90 21.04
CA ASP A 257 -14.56 6.26 21.89
C ASP A 257 -13.83 5.01 22.40
N THR A 258 -12.52 5.15 22.59
CA THR A 258 -11.66 4.05 23.06
C THR A 258 -12.20 3.48 24.37
N ASP A 259 -12.39 2.17 24.39
CA ASP A 259 -12.94 1.42 25.53
C ASP A 259 -14.31 1.91 26.04
N LYS A 260 -15.09 2.57 25.17
CA LYS A 260 -16.41 3.11 25.50
C LYS A 260 -17.46 2.72 24.45
N ALA A 261 -18.72 2.95 24.81
CA ALA A 261 -19.89 2.84 23.94
C ALA A 261 -20.42 4.19 23.44
N THR A 262 -19.66 5.28 23.64
CA THR A 262 -19.98 6.60 23.09
C THR A 262 -19.68 6.62 21.60
N LEU A 263 -20.70 6.91 20.77
CA LEU A 263 -20.54 7.03 19.31
C LEU A 263 -19.71 8.28 18.97
N LYS A 264 -18.74 8.10 18.07
CA LYS A 264 -18.02 9.23 17.46
C LYS A 264 -18.83 9.86 16.32
N PRO A 265 -18.51 11.09 15.87
CA PRO A 265 -19.25 11.74 14.79
C PRO A 265 -19.32 10.93 13.48
N ASP A 266 -18.28 10.19 13.14
CA ASP A 266 -18.26 9.27 12.01
C ASP A 266 -19.10 8.01 12.25
N GLY A 267 -19.06 7.44 13.46
CA GLY A 267 -19.98 6.38 13.88
C GLY A 267 -21.45 6.81 13.81
N GLN A 268 -21.76 8.06 14.18
CA GLN A 268 -23.11 8.62 14.10
C GLN A 268 -23.60 8.70 12.65
N LYS A 269 -22.73 9.03 11.68
CA LYS A 269 -23.10 9.01 10.25
C LYS A 269 -23.52 7.61 9.80
N VAL A 270 -22.84 6.56 10.27
CA VAL A 270 -23.24 5.17 9.95
C VAL A 270 -24.61 4.86 10.56
N VAL A 271 -24.86 5.28 11.80
CA VAL A 271 -26.18 5.12 12.43
C VAL A 271 -27.28 5.85 11.65
N ASP A 272 -26.98 7.02 11.08
CA ASP A 272 -27.93 7.78 10.27
C ASP A 272 -28.29 7.05 8.97
N GLU A 273 -27.34 6.32 8.37
CA GLU A 273 -27.59 5.49 7.18
C GLU A 273 -28.43 4.25 7.52
N ILE A 274 -28.24 3.66 8.71
CA ILE A 274 -29.11 2.59 9.22
C ILE A 274 -30.53 3.13 9.46
N LEU A 275 -30.66 4.34 10.00
CA LEU A 275 -31.95 4.99 10.18
C LEU A 275 -32.67 5.19 8.84
N THR A 276 -31.98 5.74 7.83
CA THR A 276 -32.53 5.91 6.47
C THR A 276 -33.02 4.59 5.92
N LEU A 277 -32.21 3.53 6.00
CA LEU A 277 -32.58 2.18 5.61
C LEU A 277 -33.88 1.70 6.29
N LEU A 278 -33.98 1.84 7.60
CA LEU A 278 -35.13 1.34 8.38
C LEU A 278 -36.40 2.15 8.17
N ASN A 279 -36.28 3.43 7.82
CA ASN A 279 -37.40 4.29 7.44
C ASN A 279 -37.93 3.92 6.05
N GLU A 280 -37.04 3.68 5.10
CA GLU A 280 -37.40 3.26 3.74
C GLU A 280 -37.95 1.83 3.68
N ASN A 281 -37.65 1.01 4.70
CA ASN A 281 -38.05 -0.40 4.76
C ASN A 281 -38.77 -0.72 6.08
N PRO A 282 -40.04 -0.31 6.27
CA PRO A 282 -40.76 -0.45 7.54
C PRO A 282 -40.91 -1.88 8.05
N THR A 283 -40.80 -2.88 7.18
CA THR A 283 -40.90 -4.31 7.53
C THR A 283 -39.59 -4.91 8.04
N PHE A 284 -38.46 -4.19 7.90
CA PHE A 284 -37.17 -4.71 8.34
C PHE A 284 -37.10 -4.76 9.86
N LYS A 285 -36.66 -5.91 10.37
CA LYS A 285 -36.27 -6.14 11.76
C LYS A 285 -34.81 -6.56 11.78
N ILE A 286 -34.01 -5.92 12.64
CA ILE A 286 -32.56 -6.11 12.68
C ILE A 286 -32.05 -6.35 14.10
N SER A 287 -31.15 -7.31 14.23
CA SER A 287 -30.30 -7.53 15.39
C SER A 287 -29.00 -6.78 15.17
N ILE A 288 -28.64 -5.93 16.11
CA ILE A 288 -27.38 -5.18 16.16
C ILE A 288 -26.43 -5.99 17.03
N GLU A 289 -25.39 -6.55 16.42
CA GLU A 289 -24.48 -7.50 17.06
C GLU A 289 -23.11 -6.86 17.21
N GLY A 290 -22.69 -6.60 18.45
CA GLY A 290 -21.39 -6.03 18.75
C GLY A 290 -20.31 -7.10 18.88
N HIS A 291 -19.11 -6.81 18.37
CA HIS A 291 -17.94 -7.68 18.46
C HIS A 291 -16.68 -6.92 18.87
N THR A 292 -15.76 -7.61 19.55
CA THR A 292 -14.43 -7.11 19.90
C THR A 292 -13.35 -8.01 19.29
N ASP A 293 -12.10 -7.57 19.35
CA ASP A 293 -10.96 -8.48 19.27
C ASP A 293 -10.74 -9.21 20.61
N ASN A 294 -9.71 -10.04 20.68
CA ASN A 294 -9.38 -10.84 21.87
C ASN A 294 -8.49 -10.11 22.90
N THR A 295 -8.27 -8.80 22.76
CA THR A 295 -7.46 -8.02 23.69
C THR A 295 -8.27 -7.71 24.95
N GLY A 296 -7.69 -7.96 26.13
CA GLY A 296 -8.36 -7.72 27.42
C GLY A 296 -9.19 -8.89 27.94
N ALA A 297 -9.90 -8.68 29.04
CA ALA A 297 -10.68 -9.74 29.71
C ALA A 297 -11.97 -10.08 28.93
N ALA A 298 -12.31 -11.37 28.86
CA ALA A 298 -13.47 -11.86 28.11
C ALA A 298 -14.79 -11.24 28.58
N ASP A 299 -15.02 -11.17 29.90
CA ASP A 299 -16.23 -10.57 30.48
C ASP A 299 -16.34 -9.07 30.17
N HIS A 300 -15.20 -8.36 30.17
CA HIS A 300 -15.15 -6.94 29.79
C HIS A 300 -15.52 -6.76 28.32
N ASN A 301 -14.96 -7.57 27.43
CA ASN A 301 -15.26 -7.54 26.00
C ASN A 301 -16.73 -7.89 25.69
N LYS A 302 -17.30 -8.85 26.42
CA LYS A 302 -18.73 -9.17 26.36
C LYS A 302 -19.59 -7.98 26.75
N LYS A 303 -19.27 -7.34 27.87
CA LYS A 303 -20.00 -6.15 28.31
C LYS A 303 -19.85 -4.99 27.32
N LEU A 304 -18.63 -4.67 26.91
CA LEU A 304 -18.35 -3.56 25.99
C LEU A 304 -19.06 -3.72 24.65
N SER A 305 -19.02 -4.92 24.06
CA SER A 305 -19.74 -5.20 22.81
C SER A 305 -21.26 -5.07 22.96
N ALA A 306 -21.83 -5.53 24.08
CA ALA A 306 -23.25 -5.36 24.36
C ALA A 306 -23.63 -3.89 24.55
N ASP A 307 -22.82 -3.12 25.29
CA ASP A 307 -23.05 -1.69 25.51
C ASP A 307 -23.01 -0.91 24.18
N ARG A 308 -22.07 -1.25 23.28
CA ARG A 308 -21.98 -0.66 21.92
C ARG A 308 -23.19 -0.98 21.05
N ALA A 309 -23.62 -2.24 21.04
CA ALA A 309 -24.84 -2.65 20.33
C ALA A 309 -26.08 -1.90 20.85
N ASN A 310 -26.19 -1.79 22.17
CA ASN A 310 -27.25 -1.02 22.82
C ASN A 310 -27.19 0.47 22.47
N ALA A 311 -26.00 1.08 22.43
CA ALA A 311 -25.84 2.48 22.06
C ALA A 311 -26.39 2.78 20.65
N VAL A 312 -26.13 1.90 19.69
CA VAL A 312 -26.69 2.00 18.33
C VAL A 312 -28.21 1.80 18.35
N MET A 313 -28.70 0.78 19.05
CA MET A 313 -30.14 0.52 19.18
C MET A 313 -30.88 1.72 19.77
N TYR A 314 -30.39 2.28 20.87
CA TYR A 314 -31.00 3.44 21.52
C TYR A 314 -30.89 4.71 20.67
N ALA A 315 -29.81 4.90 19.91
CA ALA A 315 -29.71 6.00 18.97
C ALA A 315 -30.76 5.91 17.86
N LEU A 316 -31.04 4.71 17.34
CA LEU A 316 -32.09 4.48 16.34
C LEU A 316 -33.49 4.66 16.93
N ALA A 317 -33.75 4.09 18.11
CA ALA A 317 -35.02 4.21 18.80
C ALA A 317 -35.34 5.67 19.18
N GLY A 318 -34.34 6.42 19.65
CA GLY A 318 -34.45 7.85 19.94
C GLY A 318 -34.74 8.71 18.71
N LYS A 319 -34.51 8.18 17.50
CA LYS A 319 -34.84 8.81 16.22
C LYS A 319 -36.15 8.29 15.60
N GLY A 320 -36.92 7.50 16.35
CA GLY A 320 -38.30 7.11 15.98
C GLY A 320 -38.45 5.72 15.38
N ILE A 321 -37.40 4.90 15.34
CA ILE A 321 -37.55 3.48 14.97
C ILE A 321 -38.19 2.72 16.14
N ASP A 322 -39.24 1.96 15.84
CA ASP A 322 -39.91 1.11 16.81
C ASP A 322 -38.92 0.08 17.42
N ILE A 323 -38.87 0.04 18.75
CA ILE A 323 -37.99 -0.84 19.50
C ILE A 323 -38.27 -2.32 19.21
N GLU A 324 -39.50 -2.69 18.86
CA GLU A 324 -39.85 -4.08 18.49
C GLU A 324 -39.19 -4.54 17.18
N ARG A 325 -38.66 -3.60 16.38
CA ARG A 325 -37.90 -3.90 15.16
C ARG A 325 -36.41 -4.09 15.43
N LEU A 326 -35.96 -3.84 16.65
CA LEU A 326 -34.54 -3.83 17.00
C LEU A 326 -34.22 -4.87 18.07
N LYS A 327 -33.04 -5.48 17.96
CA LYS A 327 -32.40 -6.25 19.04
C LYS A 327 -30.96 -5.79 19.18
N ALA A 328 -30.39 -5.92 20.36
CA ALA A 328 -28.97 -5.66 20.61
C ALA A 328 -28.35 -6.87 21.32
N VAL A 329 -27.22 -7.36 20.80
CA VAL A 329 -26.49 -8.52 21.35
C VAL A 329 -24.99 -8.24 21.35
N GLY A 330 -24.31 -8.55 22.47
CA GLY A 330 -22.85 -8.47 22.56
C GLY A 330 -22.20 -9.85 22.48
N PHE A 331 -21.35 -10.07 21.47
CA PHE A 331 -20.62 -11.32 21.33
C PHE A 331 -19.20 -11.28 21.88
N GLY A 332 -18.68 -10.12 22.27
CA GLY A 332 -17.27 -10.00 22.66
C GLY A 332 -16.37 -10.55 21.55
N ALA A 333 -15.39 -11.37 21.92
CA ALA A 333 -14.44 -12.00 21.00
C ALA A 333 -14.89 -13.38 20.47
N ASP A 334 -16.07 -13.87 20.86
CA ASP A 334 -16.48 -15.27 20.64
C ASP A 334 -16.81 -15.62 19.18
N LYS A 335 -17.04 -14.60 18.34
CA LYS A 335 -17.36 -14.75 16.91
C LYS A 335 -16.40 -13.92 16.04
N PRO A 336 -15.12 -14.32 15.92
CA PRO A 336 -14.15 -13.61 15.10
C PRO A 336 -14.43 -13.82 13.60
N LEU A 337 -14.21 -12.78 12.77
CA LEU A 337 -14.18 -12.91 11.31
C LEU A 337 -12.84 -13.43 10.80
N ALA A 338 -11.77 -13.06 11.50
CA ALA A 338 -10.39 -13.43 11.19
C ALA A 338 -9.65 -13.82 12.47
N ALA A 339 -8.55 -14.57 12.33
CA ALA A 339 -7.69 -14.90 13.47
C ALA A 339 -7.19 -13.62 14.16
N ASN A 340 -7.06 -13.59 15.48
CA ASN A 340 -6.57 -12.41 16.20
C ASN A 340 -5.03 -12.33 16.25
N ASP A 341 -4.38 -12.66 15.13
CA ASP A 341 -2.93 -12.83 14.98
C ASP A 341 -2.20 -11.60 14.43
N SER A 342 -2.93 -10.65 13.85
CA SER A 342 -2.41 -9.38 13.34
C SER A 342 -3.30 -8.20 13.74
N ASP A 343 -2.75 -6.99 13.75
CA ASP A 343 -3.51 -5.78 14.06
C ASP A 343 -4.62 -5.52 13.03
N ASP A 344 -4.37 -5.84 11.76
CA ASP A 344 -5.37 -5.77 10.69
C ASP A 344 -6.53 -6.74 10.92
N ASN A 345 -6.25 -7.98 11.35
CA ASN A 345 -7.30 -8.94 11.64
C ASN A 345 -8.06 -8.57 12.92
N LYS A 346 -7.38 -8.07 13.95
CA LYS A 346 -8.03 -7.50 15.14
C LYS A 346 -8.94 -6.33 14.77
N ALA A 347 -8.51 -5.46 13.85
CA ALA A 347 -9.34 -4.37 13.33
C ALA A 347 -10.61 -4.87 12.65
N LYS A 348 -10.53 -5.94 11.84
CA LYS A 348 -11.73 -6.59 11.25
C LYS A 348 -12.67 -7.16 12.32
N ASN A 349 -12.13 -7.66 13.43
CA ASN A 349 -12.94 -8.25 14.51
C ASN A 349 -13.68 -7.20 15.34
N ARG A 350 -13.12 -5.99 15.52
CA ARG A 350 -13.77 -4.84 16.18
C ARG A 350 -14.82 -4.21 15.25
N ARG A 351 -16.04 -4.75 15.27
CA ARG A 351 -17.12 -4.39 14.33
C ARG A 351 -18.50 -4.45 14.97
N VAL A 352 -19.50 -3.99 14.22
CA VAL A 352 -20.93 -4.22 14.47
C VAL A 352 -21.51 -4.95 13.26
N GLU A 353 -22.28 -6.00 13.48
CA GLU A 353 -23.06 -6.66 12.43
C GLU A 353 -24.54 -6.26 12.57
N LEU A 354 -25.22 -6.08 11.44
CA LEU A 354 -26.68 -6.05 11.39
C LEU A 354 -27.16 -7.39 10.84
N VAL A 355 -28.07 -8.07 11.53
CA VAL A 355 -28.60 -9.37 11.13
C VAL A 355 -30.12 -9.31 11.07
N LYS A 356 -30.71 -9.69 9.94
CA LYS A 356 -32.17 -9.75 9.76
C LYS A 356 -32.74 -10.93 10.57
N PHE A 357 -33.87 -10.74 11.24
CA PHE A 357 -34.53 -11.79 12.04
C PHE A 357 -36.04 -11.84 11.87
#